data_AF-A0A1F3YK57-F1
#
_entry.id   AF-A0A1F3YK57-F1
#
_cell.length_a   1.000
_cell.length_b   1.000
_cell.length_c   1.000
_cell.angle_alpha   90.00
_cell.angle_beta   90.00
_cell.angle_gamma   90.00
#
_symmetry.space_group_name_H-M   'P 1'
#
loop_
_entity.id
_entity.type
_entity.pdbx_description
1 polymer ?
#
loop_
_entity_poly.entity_id
_entity_poly.type
_entity_poly.pdbx_seq_one_letter_code
_entity_poly.pdbx_strand_id
1 'polypeptide(L)' 'MQALAKRAAAQAELQAQTPERELERIAELRQQARHDEADKALAEFRKRHPDFRIPEEMRARVERR' A
#
# COMPACT_ATOMS: atom_id res chain seq x y z
N MET A 1 -5.01 -30.22 -4.98
CA MET A 1 -4.22 -29.28 -4.15
C MET A 1 -3.80 -28.00 -4.88
N GLN A 2 -3.47 -27.99 -6.19
CA GLN A 2 -2.94 -26.78 -6.87
C GLN A 2 -3.94 -25.62 -7.10
N ALA A 3 -5.26 -25.87 -7.16
CA ALA A 3 -6.25 -24.84 -7.46
C ALA A 3 -6.48 -23.83 -6.29
N LEU A 4 -6.25 -24.25 -5.04
CA LEU A 4 -6.37 -23.37 -3.87
C LEU A 4 -5.20 -22.37 -3.79
N ALA A 5 -3.98 -22.81 -4.12
CA ALA A 5 -2.79 -21.95 -4.13
C ALA A 5 -2.87 -20.85 -5.20
N LYS A 6 -3.37 -21.17 -6.41
CA LYS A 6 -3.60 -20.17 -7.46
C LYS A 6 -4.68 -19.14 -7.09
N ARG A 7 -5.74 -19.56 -6.39
CA ARG A 7 -6.78 -18.64 -5.89
C ARG A 7 -6.24 -17.71 -4.80
N ALA A 8 -5.44 -18.24 -3.87
CA ALA A 8 -4.83 -17.43 -2.81
C ALA A 8 -3.84 -16.39 -3.39
N ALA A 9 -3.05 -16.75 -4.40
CA ALA A 9 -2.15 -15.83 -5.10
C ALA A 9 -2.92 -14.73 -5.84
N ALA A 10 -3.98 -15.08 -6.59
CA ALA A 10 -4.82 -14.11 -7.28
C ALA A 10 -5.57 -13.18 -6.32
N GLN A 11 -6.00 -13.69 -5.16
CA GLN A 11 -6.60 -12.86 -4.10
C GLN A 11 -5.58 -11.96 -3.42
N ALA A 12 -4.35 -12.43 -3.19
CA ALA A 12 -3.27 -11.61 -2.66
C ALA A 12 -2.86 -10.51 -3.66
N GLU A 13 -2.84 -10.80 -4.96
CA GLU A 13 -2.64 -9.79 -6.01
C GLU A 13 -3.80 -8.79 -6.06
N LEU A 14 -5.06 -9.24 -5.99
CA LEU A 14 -6.23 -8.36 -5.94
C LEU A 14 -6.27 -7.51 -4.68
N GLN A 15 -5.90 -8.06 -3.52
CA GLN A 15 -5.79 -7.30 -2.27
C GLN A 15 -4.59 -6.37 -2.27
N ALA A 16 -3.47 -6.73 -2.89
CA ALA A 16 -2.34 -5.83 -3.10
C ALA A 16 -2.65 -4.68 -4.08
N GLN A 17 -3.74 -4.80 -4.86
CA GLN A 17 -4.21 -3.77 -5.78
C GLN A 17 -5.22 -2.81 -5.15
N THR A 18 -5.72 -3.05 -3.93
CA THR A 18 -6.62 -2.07 -3.31
C THR A 18 -5.81 -0.90 -2.76
N PRO A 19 -6.29 0.34 -2.95
CA PRO A 19 -5.54 1.50 -2.51
C PRO A 19 -5.24 1.50 -1.00
N GLU A 20 -6.14 0.94 -0.20
CA GLU A 20 -6.00 0.81 1.26
C GLU A 20 -4.82 -0.09 1.63
N ARG A 21 -4.65 -1.23 0.95
CA ARG A 21 -3.54 -2.16 1.25
C ARG A 21 -2.19 -1.60 0.84
N GLU A 22 -2.16 -0.83 -0.25
CA GLU A 22 -0.95 -0.12 -0.64
C GLU A 22 -0.55 0.93 0.40
N LEU A 23 -1.51 1.70 0.93
CA LEU A 23 -1.27 2.65 2.02
C LEU A 23 -0.78 1.96 3.30
N GLU A 24 -1.36 0.83 3.68
CA GLU A 24 -0.90 0.06 4.83
C GLU A 24 0.54 -0.42 4.66
N ARG A 25 0.91 -0.90 3.46
CA ARG A 25 2.29 -1.29 3.15
C ARG A 25 3.26 -0.10 3.22
N ILE A 26 2.84 1.08 2.78
CA ILE A 26 3.62 2.32 2.91
C ILE A 26 3.81 2.68 4.39
N ALA A 27 2.77 2.52 5.21
CA ALA A 27 2.86 2.76 6.66
C ALA A 27 3.80 1.75 7.35
N GLU A 28 3.78 0.47 6.95
CA GLU A 28 4.73 -0.54 7.43
C GLU A 28 6.18 -0.18 7.08
N LEU A 29 6.44 0.31 5.86
CA LEU A 29 7.77 0.78 5.46
C LEU A 29 8.26 1.92 6.35
N ARG A 30 7.37 2.85 6.74
CA ARG A 30 7.71 3.91 7.71
C ARG A 30 8.06 3.34 9.09
N GLN A 31 7.29 2.37 9.57
CA GLN A 31 7.56 1.70 10.86
C GLN A 31 8.90 0.94 10.86
N GLN A 32 9.30 0.40 9.71
CA GLN A 32 10.59 -0.27 9.52
C GLN A 32 11.77 0.69 9.34
N ALA A 33 11.59 2.00 9.55
CA ALA A 33 12.57 3.05 9.27
C ALA A 33 13.02 3.13 7.80
N ARG A 34 12.28 2.51 6.86
CA ARG A 34 12.54 2.51 5.41
C ARG A 34 11.85 3.71 4.76
N HIS A 35 12.22 4.91 5.23
CA HIS A 35 11.53 6.15 4.87
C HIS A 35 11.61 6.44 3.36
N ASP A 36 12.76 6.22 2.73
CA ASP A 36 12.96 6.48 1.30
C ASP A 36 12.07 5.59 0.42
N GLU A 37 11.91 4.32 0.82
CA GLU A 37 11.04 3.39 0.11
C GLU A 37 9.57 3.72 0.33
N ALA A 38 9.18 4.13 1.54
CA ALA A 38 7.84 4.62 1.83
C ALA A 38 7.52 5.87 1.00
N ASP A 39 8.46 6.82 0.88
CA ASP A 39 8.30 8.04 0.09
C ASP A 39 8.11 7.71 -1.40
N LYS A 40 8.93 6.82 -1.95
CA LYS A 40 8.80 6.36 -3.34
C LYS A 40 7.47 5.66 -3.57
N ALA A 41 7.08 4.75 -2.68
CA ALA A 41 5.82 4.02 -2.79
C ALA A 41 4.60 4.96 -2.68
N LEU A 42 4.65 5.96 -1.78
CA LEU A 42 3.60 6.97 -1.65
C LEU A 42 3.48 7.88 -2.88
N ALA A 43 4.60 8.26 -3.49
CA ALA A 43 4.60 9.05 -4.71
C ALA A 43 3.97 8.26 -5.88
N GLU A 44 4.34 6.99 -6.04
CA GLU A 44 3.75 6.12 -7.07
C GLU A 44 2.27 5.83 -6.79
N PHE A 45 1.88 5.70 -5.52
CA PHE A 45 0.50 5.56 -5.11
C PHE A 45 -0.34 6.77 -5.53
N ARG A 46 0.13 8.00 -5.23
CA ARG A 46 -0.54 9.24 -5.62
C ARG A 46 -0.67 9.40 -7.14
N LYS A 47 0.30 8.89 -7.91
CA LYS A 47 0.24 8.90 -9.38
C LYS A 47 -0.77 7.90 -9.93
N ARG A 48 -0.84 6.69 -9.35
CA ARG A 48 -1.76 5.63 -9.78
C ARG A 48 -3.20 5.88 -9.35
N HIS A 49 -3.39 6.53 -8.21
CA HIS A 49 -4.68 6.80 -7.61
C HIS A 49 -4.88 8.30 -7.37
N PRO A 50 -4.92 9.15 -8.42
CA PRO A 50 -5.01 10.61 -8.28
C PRO A 50 -6.35 11.05 -7.67
N ASP A 51 -7.43 10.30 -7.89
CA ASP A 51 -8.76 10.59 -7.36
C ASP A 51 -9.01 9.97 -5.98
N PHE A 52 -8.07 9.15 -5.48
CA PHE A 52 -8.23 8.47 -4.20
C PHE A 52 -7.90 9.41 -3.04
N ARG A 53 -8.91 9.69 -2.22
CA ARG A 53 -8.76 10.52 -1.04
C ARG A 53 -8.21 9.69 0.12
N ILE A 54 -6.91 9.85 0.39
CA ILE A 54 -6.26 9.22 1.56
C ILE A 54 -6.95 9.70 2.84
N PRO A 55 -7.51 8.80 3.68
CA PRO A 55 -8.07 9.16 4.98
C PRO A 55 -7.01 9.81 5.87
N GLU A 56 -7.40 10.79 6.69
CA GLU A 56 -6.46 11.60 7.48
C GLU A 56 -5.63 10.75 8.46
N GLU A 57 -6.25 9.75 9.08
CA GLU A 57 -5.56 8.78 9.95
C GLU A 57 -4.44 8.04 9.19
N MET A 58 -4.70 7.65 7.94
CA MET A 58 -3.73 6.91 7.13
C MET A 58 -2.67 7.85 6.57
N ARG A 59 -3.06 9.06 6.21
CA ARG A 59 -2.16 10.14 5.79
C ARG A 59 -1.11 10.43 6.87
N ALA A 60 -1.52 10.50 8.13
CA ALA A 60 -0.60 10.70 9.26
C ALA A 60 0.40 9.55 9.46
N ARG A 61 0.06 8.32 9.03
CA ARG A 61 0.95 7.16 9.11
C ARG A 61 1.93 7.07 7.94
N VAL A 62 1.55 7.55 6.76
CA VAL A 62 2.38 7.46 5.54
C VAL A 62 3.18 8.73 5.25
N GLU A 63 2.71 9.91 5.69
CA GLU A 63 3.45 11.17 5.55
C GLU A 63 4.58 11.28 6.58
N ARG A 64 5.73 11.78 6.13
CA ARG A 64 6.86 12.09 7.01
C ARG A 64 6.53 13.35 7.79
N ARG A 65 6.56 13.28 9.11
CA ARG A 65 6.37 14.43 9.99
C ARG A 65 7.58 15.36 9.95
#